data_AF-A0A5B7BIG7-F1
#
_entry.id   AF-A0A5B7BIG7-F1
#
_cell.length_a   1.000
_cell.length_b   1.000
_cell.length_c   1.000
_cell.angle_alpha   90.00
_cell.angle_beta   90.00
_cell.angle_gamma   90.00
#
_symmetry.space_group_name_H-M   'P 1'
#
loop_
_entity.id
_entity.type
_entity.pdbx_description
1 polymer ?
#
loop_
_entity_poly.entity_id
_entity_poly.type
_entity_poly.pdbx_seq_one_letter_code
_entity_poly.pdbx_strand_id
1 'polypeptide(L)'
;MVESFQAEANWYNSGYVPSLEEYIENGVTTAGTYMALVHLFFLIGQGITEETVGLLDPYPNFFSSSGTILRLWDDLGTAMVSTKILTFTCPSYISFLLAWGAAENLT
;
A
#
# COMPACT_ATOMS: atom_id res chain seq x y z
N MET A 1 -9.82 -0.97 9.39
CA MET A 1 -9.02 -2.18 9.08
C MET A 1 -9.91 -3.39 8.79
N VAL A 2 -10.69 -3.90 9.75
CA VAL A 2 -11.57 -5.07 9.49
C VAL A 2 -12.58 -4.78 8.38
N GLU A 3 -13.25 -3.63 8.43
CA GLU A 3 -14.18 -3.20 7.39
C GLU A 3 -13.51 -3.07 6.01
N SER A 4 -12.26 -2.57 6.00
CA SER A 4 -11.48 -2.41 4.76
C SER A 4 -11.07 -3.76 4.15
N PHE A 5 -10.70 -4.75 4.97
CA PHE A 5 -10.49 -6.12 4.50
C PHE A 5 -11.79 -6.76 4.01
N GLN A 6 -12.91 -6.45 4.66
CA GLN A 6 -14.20 -6.93 4.21
C GLN A 6 -14.62 -6.30 2.87
N ALA A 7 -14.29 -5.04 2.62
CA ALA A 7 -14.48 -4.41 1.32
C ALA A 7 -13.69 -5.13 0.22
N GLU A 8 -12.40 -5.43 0.45
CA GLU A 8 -11.58 -6.21 -0.49
C GLU A 8 -12.15 -7.61 -0.74
N ALA A 9 -12.61 -8.30 0.31
CA ALA A 9 -13.24 -9.61 0.19
C ALA A 9 -14.54 -9.54 -0.63
N ASN A 10 -15.33 -8.48 -0.46
CA ASN A 10 -16.56 -8.26 -1.24
C ASN A 10 -16.25 -7.94 -2.71
N TRP A 11 -15.22 -7.13 -2.98
CA TRP A 11 -14.77 -6.86 -4.35
C TRP A 11 -14.35 -8.15 -5.04
N TYR A 12 -13.54 -8.97 -4.36
CA TYR A 12 -13.11 -10.28 -4.85
C TYR A 12 -14.29 -11.22 -5.14
N ASN A 13 -15.21 -11.37 -4.19
CA ASN A 13 -16.36 -12.29 -4.32
C ASN A 13 -17.38 -11.86 -5.38
N SER A 14 -17.53 -10.55 -5.59
CA SER A 14 -18.47 -10.01 -6.60
C SER A 14 -17.86 -9.86 -7.99
N GLY A 15 -16.54 -10.01 -8.13
CA GLY A 15 -15.81 -9.68 -9.35
C GLY A 15 -15.80 -8.18 -9.67
N TYR A 16 -16.15 -7.34 -8.69
CA TYR A 16 -16.07 -5.89 -8.84
C TYR A 16 -14.60 -5.45 -8.93
N VAL A 17 -14.31 -4.63 -9.93
CA VAL A 17 -12.98 -4.05 -10.12
C VAL A 17 -13.04 -2.59 -9.65
N PRO A 18 -12.46 -2.27 -8.49
CA PRO A 18 -12.45 -0.90 -7.99
C PRO A 18 -11.60 0.00 -8.90
N SER A 19 -11.85 1.31 -8.83
CA SER A 19 -10.92 2.27 -9.42
C SER A 19 -9.57 2.25 -8.68
N LEU A 20 -8.49 2.72 -9.31
CA LEU A 20 -7.18 2.81 -8.63
C LEU A 20 -7.26 3.68 -7.37
N GLU A 21 -8.01 4.79 -7.43
CA GLU A 21 -8.21 5.68 -6.29
C GLU A 21 -8.91 4.97 -5.14
N GLU A 22 -10.06 4.35 -5.39
CA GLU A 22 -10.82 3.58 -4.41
C GLU A 22 -10.00 2.42 -3.80
N TYR A 23 -9.25 1.71 -4.64
CA TYR A 23 -8.38 0.63 -4.21
C TYR A 23 -7.27 1.13 -3.30
N ILE A 24 -6.60 2.23 -3.65
CA ILE A 24 -5.52 2.81 -2.84
C ILE A 24 -6.08 3.36 -1.53
N GLU A 25 -7.20 4.10 -1.54
CA GLU A 25 -7.84 4.65 -0.34
C GLU A 25 -8.16 3.56 0.69
N ASN A 26 -8.77 2.46 0.26
CA ASN A 26 -8.99 1.31 1.13
C ASN A 26 -7.68 0.59 1.49
N GLY A 27 -6.79 0.48 0.50
CA GLY A 27 -5.50 -0.18 0.55
C GLY A 27 -4.54 0.40 1.59
N VAL A 28 -4.58 1.71 1.83
CA VAL A 28 -3.82 2.38 2.91
C VAL A 28 -4.20 1.81 4.28
N THR A 29 -5.48 1.53 4.48
CA THR A 29 -5.99 0.98 5.75
C THR A 29 -5.67 -0.50 5.90
N THR A 30 -5.78 -1.29 4.83
CA THR A 30 -5.47 -2.73 4.85
C THR A 30 -3.97 -3.02 4.86
N ALA A 31 -3.13 -2.12 4.35
CA ALA A 31 -1.67 -2.19 4.51
C ALA A 31 -1.21 -2.04 5.97
N GLY A 32 -2.09 -1.59 6.86
CA GLY A 32 -1.84 -1.51 8.30
C GLY A 32 -0.96 -0.35 8.74
N THR A 33 -0.69 0.62 7.87
CA THR A 33 0.19 1.76 8.16
C THR A 33 -0.33 2.62 9.30
N TYR A 34 -1.64 2.92 9.32
CA TYR A 34 -2.26 3.68 10.42
C TYR A 34 -2.00 3.00 11.78
N MET A 35 -2.25 1.69 11.85
CA MET A 35 -2.02 0.91 13.06
C MET A 35 -0.53 0.94 13.46
N ALA A 36 0.39 0.68 12.53
CA ALA A 36 1.82 0.67 12.80
C ALA A 36 2.34 2.02 13.32
N LEU A 37 1.92 3.13 12.71
CA LEU A 37 2.35 4.48 13.10
C LEU A 37 1.79 4.91 14.46
N VAL A 38 0.54 4.58 14.77
CA VAL A 38 -0.03 4.81 16.11
C VAL A 38 0.73 4.00 17.17
N HIS A 39 0.96 2.71 16.93
CA HIS A 39 1.69 1.87 17.88
C HIS A 39 3.13 2.36 18.07
N LEU A 40 3.79 2.81 16.99
CA LEU A 40 5.13 3.39 17.06
C LEU A 40 5.16 4.68 17.88
N PHE A 41 4.18 5.57 17.72
CA PHE A 41 4.08 6.80 18.51
C PHE A 41 4.04 6.51 20.01
N PHE A 42 3.19 5.57 20.44
CA PHE A 42 3.11 5.17 21.85
C PHE A 42 4.35 4.38 22.33
N LEU A 43 4.96 3.57 21.45
CA LEU A 43 6.17 2.81 21.78
C LEU A 43 7.39 3.70 22.00
N ILE A 44 7.54 4.77 21.21
CA ILE A 44 8.62 5.76 21.39
C ILE A 44 8.46 6.49 22.73
N GLY A 45 7.23 6.76 23.15
CA GLY A 45 6.94 7.28 24.49
C GLY A 45 7.30 8.76 24.71
N GLN A 46 7.92 9.42 23.73
CA GLN A 46 8.39 10.80 23.85
C GLN A 46 7.30 11.79 23.47
N GLY A 47 7.07 12.80 24.32
CA GLY A 47 6.13 13.88 24.03
C GLY A 47 4.65 13.45 24.04
N ILE A 48 4.31 12.35 24.72
CA ILE A 48 2.91 11.93 24.89
C ILE A 48 2.21 12.90 25.85
N THR A 49 1.26 13.66 25.30
CA THR A 49 0.35 14.56 26.03
C THR A 49 -1.05 14.39 25.43
N GLU A 50 -2.10 14.87 26.11
CA GLU A 50 -3.46 14.84 25.54
C GLU A 50 -3.54 15.62 24.22
N GLU A 51 -2.77 16.69 24.08
CA GLU A 51 -2.69 17.48 22.84
C GLU A 51 -2.07 16.65 21.71
N THR A 52 -0.93 15.99 21.93
CA THR A 52 -0.25 15.22 20.87
C THR A 52 -1.01 13.95 20.50
N VAL A 53 -1.73 13.34 21.46
CA VAL A 53 -2.68 12.25 21.18
C VAL A 53 -3.86 12.77 20.36
N GLY A 54 -4.36 13.98 20.67
CA GLY A 54 -5.43 14.63 19.90
C GLY A 54 -5.05 14.89 18.44
N LEU A 55 -3.76 15.06 18.12
CA LEU A 55 -3.28 15.19 16.74
C LEU A 55 -3.41 13.91 15.91
N LEU A 56 -3.70 12.77 16.53
CA LEU A 56 -3.92 11.49 15.83
C LEU A 56 -5.37 11.32 15.34
N ASP A 57 -6.29 12.21 15.72
CA ASP A 57 -7.70 12.16 15.33
C ASP A 57 -8.17 13.51 14.72
N PRO A 58 -8.37 13.61 13.39
CA PRO A 58 -8.17 12.54 12.40
C PRO A 58 -6.69 12.25 12.17
N TYR A 59 -6.39 11.10 11.56
CA TYR A 59 -5.00 10.74 11.27
C TYR A 59 -4.27 11.84 10.47
N PRO A 60 -3.02 12.16 10.82
CA PRO A 60 -2.23 13.13 10.07
C PRO A 60 -2.07 12.73 8.60
N ASN A 61 -2.10 13.70 7.68
CA ASN A 61 -2.00 13.44 6.23
C ASN A 61 -0.78 12.58 5.84
N PHE A 62 0.34 12.71 6.56
CA PHE A 62 1.53 11.92 6.25
C PHE A 62 1.31 10.41 6.48
N PHE A 63 0.39 10.02 7.36
CA PHE A 63 0.04 8.62 7.56
C PHE A 63 -0.53 8.03 6.27
N SER A 64 -1.40 8.77 5.58
CA SER A 64 -1.96 8.37 4.29
C SER A 64 -0.87 8.29 3.22
N SER A 65 0.02 9.29 3.14
CA SER A 65 1.16 9.25 2.20
C SER A 65 2.07 8.04 2.45
N SER A 66 2.41 7.75 3.71
CA SER A 66 3.20 6.58 4.09
C SER A 66 2.48 5.28 3.73
N GLY A 67 1.17 5.22 3.92
CA GLY A 67 0.40 4.02 3.60
C GLY A 67 0.22 3.80 2.10
N THR A 68 0.11 4.86 1.30
CA THR A 68 0.10 4.75 -0.16
C THR A 68 1.43 4.20 -0.66
N ILE A 69 2.56 4.69 -0.12
CA ILE A 69 3.89 4.16 -0.45
C ILE A 69 3.98 2.67 -0.07
N LEU A 70 3.55 2.31 1.14
CA LEU A 70 3.60 0.93 1.60
C LEU A 70 2.74 0.00 0.74
N ARG A 71 1.49 0.40 0.43
CA ARG A 71 0.56 -0.34 -0.44
C ARG A 71 1.18 -0.58 -1.82
N LEU A 72 1.67 0.47 -2.46
CA LEU A 72 2.29 0.36 -3.79
C LEU A 72 3.55 -0.52 -3.77
N TRP A 73 4.36 -0.43 -2.70
CA TRP A 73 5.57 -1.23 -2.55
C TRP A 73 5.26 -2.72 -2.35
N ASP A 74 4.28 -3.04 -1.49
CA ASP A 74 3.81 -4.40 -1.23
C ASP A 74 3.23 -5.04 -2.51
N ASP A 75 2.38 -4.31 -3.22
CA ASP A 75 1.76 -4.74 -4.46
C ASP A 75 2.82 -4.96 -5.56
N LEU A 76 3.82 -4.08 -5.67
CA LEU A 76 4.93 -4.23 -6.61
C LEU A 76 5.74 -5.51 -6.33
N GLY A 77 6.01 -5.81 -5.06
CA GLY A 77 6.68 -7.04 -4.64
C GLY A 77 5.88 -8.30 -5.04
N THR A 78 4.56 -8.27 -4.82
CA THR A 78 3.67 -9.38 -5.17
C THR A 78 3.49 -9.52 -6.69
N ALA A 79 3.47 -8.40 -7.42
CA ALA A 79 3.43 -8.40 -8.88
C ALA A 79 4.69 -9.04 -9.47
N MET A 80 5.89 -8.80 -8.92
CA MET A 80 7.12 -9.47 -9.39
C MET A 80 7.10 -10.98 -9.16
N VAL A 81 6.55 -11.46 -8.05
CA VAL A 81 6.38 -12.90 -7.77
C VAL A 81 5.32 -13.51 -8.69
N SER A 82 4.19 -12.83 -8.85
CA SER A 82 3.13 -13.25 -9.76
C SER A 82 3.59 -13.22 -11.22
N THR A 83 4.48 -12.30 -11.59
CA THR A 83 5.10 -12.24 -12.92
C THR A 83 6.05 -13.42 -13.12
N LYS A 84 6.79 -13.86 -12.09
CA LYS A 84 7.55 -15.13 -12.16
C LYS A 84 6.65 -16.36 -12.33
N ILE A 85 5.38 -16.28 -11.95
CA ILE A 85 4.36 -17.32 -12.17
C ILE A 85 3.62 -17.13 -13.51
N LEU A 86 3.52 -15.88 -14.02
CA LEU A 86 2.75 -15.47 -15.20
C LEU A 86 3.61 -15.07 -16.42
N THR A 87 4.90 -15.43 -16.49
CA THR A 87 5.78 -15.21 -17.66
C THR A 87 5.33 -15.92 -18.95
N PHE A 88 4.08 -16.41 -19.04
CA PHE A 88 3.52 -16.95 -20.26
C PHE A 88 2.68 -15.99 -21.12
N THR A 89 2.25 -14.80 -20.68
CA THR A 89 1.45 -13.92 -21.58
C THR A 89 1.45 -12.43 -21.20
N CYS A 90 2.30 -11.58 -21.80
CA CYS A 90 1.94 -10.23 -22.33
C CYS A 90 3.17 -9.47 -22.90
N PRO A 91 3.22 -9.13 -24.21
CA PRO A 91 4.38 -8.46 -24.84
C PRO A 91 4.68 -7.03 -24.35
N SER A 92 3.70 -6.28 -23.85
CA SER A 92 3.91 -4.88 -23.43
C SER A 92 4.70 -4.75 -22.12
N TYR A 93 4.59 -5.73 -21.21
CA TYR A 93 5.35 -5.77 -19.96
C TYR A 93 6.85 -6.06 -20.18
N ILE A 94 7.19 -6.81 -21.23
CA ILE A 94 8.59 -7.09 -21.60
C ILE A 94 9.30 -5.78 -21.96
N SER A 95 8.63 -4.87 -22.68
CA SER A 95 9.21 -3.57 -23.04
C SER A 95 9.49 -2.68 -21.82
N PHE A 96 8.63 -2.71 -20.79
CA PHE A 96 8.84 -1.95 -19.56
C PHE A 96 9.98 -2.51 -18.70
N LEU A 97 10.07 -3.84 -18.56
CA LEU A 97 11.16 -4.48 -17.81
C LEU A 97 12.52 -4.37 -18.51
N LEU A 98 12.56 -4.40 -19.85
CA LEU A 98 13.78 -4.11 -20.61
C LEU A 98 14.22 -2.65 -20.45
N ALA A 99 13.29 -1.70 -20.41
CA ALA A 99 13.60 -0.30 -20.15
C ALA A 99 14.13 -0.07 -18.72
N TRP A 100 13.54 -0.75 -17.72
CA TRP A 100 14.00 -0.69 -16.33
C TRP A 100 15.39 -1.33 -16.14
N GLY A 101 15.62 -2.52 -16.71
CA GLY A 101 16.93 -3.19 -16.65
C GLY A 101 18.04 -2.45 -17.42
N ALA A 102 17.67 -1.62 -18.41
CA ALA A 102 18.61 -0.71 -19.06
C ALA A 102 18.96 0.52 -18.19
N ALA A 103 18.03 0.98 -17.36
CA ALA A 103 18.25 2.11 -16.45
C ALA A 103 19.19 1.75 -15.27
N GLU A 104 19.13 0.51 -14.77
CA GLU A 104 20.01 0.05 -13.67
C GLU A 104 21.45 -0.23 -14.12
N ASN A 105 21.71 -0.43 -15.42
CA ASN A 105 23.05 -0.67 -15.97
C ASN A 105 23.80 0.63 -16.38
N LEU A 106 23.22 1.79 -16.10
CA LEU A 106 23.81 3.12 -16.40
C LEU A 106 24.27 3.88 -15.15
N THR A 107 24.31 3.22 -13.99
CA THR A 107 24.91 3.70 -12.73
C THR A 107 26.03 2.77 -12.30
#